data_AF-A0AB39NX03-F1
#
_entry.id   AF-A0AB39NX03-F1
#
_cell.length_a   1.000
_cell.length_b   1.000
_cell.length_c   1.000
_cell.angle_alpha   90.00
_cell.angle_beta   90.00
_cell.angle_gamma   90.00
#
_symmetry.space_group_name_H-M   'P 1'
#
loop_
_entity.id
_entity.type
_entity.pdbx_description
1 polymer ?
#
loop_
_entity_poly.entity_id
_entity_poly.type
_entity_poly.pdbx_seq_one_letter_code
_entity_poly.pdbx_strand_id
1 'polypeptide(L)'
;MSSDGANDIRQWGRSLFERQQRPVTWAGHVLEAASMSLGRAPEIEAALEMAADQTQWGRGRELFDLVRRSSLGMEDRPAEQLFFRLAELVGKLAHNAAGPFPHFDHHAGWQIGPIAYRLAAEVQDPALQDRLASALGSWPTIEPGTAP
;
A
#
# COMPACT_ATOMS: atom_id res chain seq x y z
N MET A 1 1.56 -21.78 11.60
CA MET A 1 2.04 -21.06 10.42
C MET A 1 3.34 -20.38 10.81
N SER A 2 4.46 -20.84 10.25
CA SER A 2 5.82 -20.55 10.72
C SER A 2 6.16 -19.06 10.65
N SER A 3 6.96 -18.60 11.62
CA SER A 3 7.57 -17.26 11.68
C SER A 3 8.29 -16.85 10.39
N ASP A 4 8.74 -17.85 9.62
CA ASP A 4 9.62 -17.69 8.47
C ASP A 4 8.88 -17.07 7.28
N GLY A 5 7.69 -17.58 6.92
CA GLY A 5 6.91 -17.01 5.82
C GLY A 5 6.44 -15.56 6.08
N ALA A 6 6.16 -15.22 7.34
CA ALA A 6 5.83 -13.84 7.72
C ALA A 6 7.06 -12.92 7.67
N ASN A 7 8.26 -13.46 7.89
CA ASN A 7 9.52 -12.74 7.74
C ASN A 7 9.85 -12.53 6.25
N ASP A 8 9.62 -13.54 5.41
CA ASP A 8 9.89 -13.49 3.97
C ASP A 8 9.03 -12.43 3.27
N ILE A 9 7.73 -12.38 3.58
CA ILE A 9 6.84 -11.34 3.04
C ILE A 9 7.31 -9.94 3.47
N ARG A 10 7.81 -9.79 4.70
CA ARG A 10 8.30 -8.50 5.21
C ARG A 10 9.59 -8.08 4.50
N GLN A 11 10.52 -9.00 4.32
CA GLN A 11 11.76 -8.77 3.59
C GLN A 11 11.50 -8.47 2.12
N TRP A 12 10.57 -9.19 1.48
CA TRP A 12 10.12 -8.90 0.12
C TRP A 12 9.53 -7.49 0.03
N GLY A 13 8.63 -7.11 0.94
CA GLY A 13 8.06 -5.76 0.99
C GLY A 13 9.11 -4.65 1.14
N ARG A 14 10.11 -4.89 1.98
CA ARG A 14 11.28 -4.00 2.11
C ARG A 14 12.05 -3.87 0.80
N SER A 15 12.46 -5.00 0.21
CA SER A 15 13.21 -5.04 -1.04
C SER A 15 12.44 -4.43 -2.22
N LEU A 16 11.12 -4.62 -2.27
CA LEU A 16 10.22 -3.97 -3.23
C LEU A 16 10.30 -2.45 -3.12
N PHE A 17 10.28 -1.92 -1.91
CA PHE A 17 10.24 -0.48 -1.67
C PHE A 17 11.60 0.19 -1.86
N GLU A 18 12.67 -0.40 -1.31
CA GLU A 18 14.01 0.21 -1.32
C GLU A 18 14.60 0.35 -2.73
N ARG A 19 14.15 -0.44 -3.71
CA ARG A 19 14.57 -0.30 -5.11
C ARG A 19 13.86 0.82 -5.88
N GLN A 20 12.81 1.43 -5.33
CA GLN A 20 12.00 2.39 -6.05
C GLN A 20 12.68 3.75 -6.09
N GLN A 21 12.92 4.27 -7.30
CA GLN A 21 13.46 5.63 -7.49
C GLN A 21 12.41 6.72 -7.21
N ARG A 22 11.11 6.38 -7.40
CA ARG A 22 9.97 7.29 -7.20
C ARG A 22 8.93 6.63 -6.27
N PRO A 23 9.22 6.51 -4.97
CA PRO A 23 8.44 5.69 -4.04
C PRO A 23 6.97 6.13 -3.91
N VAL A 24 6.70 7.43 -3.88
CA VAL A 24 5.32 7.96 -3.75
C VAL A 24 4.50 7.65 -5.02
N THR A 25 5.07 7.89 -6.20
CA THR A 25 4.42 7.59 -7.49
C THR A 25 4.17 6.10 -7.65
N TRP A 26 5.16 5.25 -7.30
CA TRP A 26 5.00 3.80 -7.31
C TRP A 26 3.86 3.34 -6.38
N ALA A 27 3.80 3.87 -5.16
CA ALA A 27 2.72 3.58 -4.22
C ALA A 27 1.34 3.98 -4.78
N GLY A 28 1.28 5.13 -5.48
CA GLY A 28 0.09 5.58 -6.21
C GLY A 28 -0.38 4.59 -7.27
N HIS A 29 0.53 4.04 -8.07
CA HIS A 29 0.17 3.02 -9.08
C HIS A 29 -0.37 1.73 -8.44
N VAL A 30 0.18 1.30 -7.30
CA VAL A 30 -0.35 0.14 -6.56
C VAL A 30 -1.76 0.43 -6.03
N LEU A 31 -1.99 1.62 -5.49
CA LEU A 31 -3.33 2.05 -5.05
C LEU A 31 -4.31 2.14 -6.23
N GLU A 32 -3.85 2.67 -7.37
CA GLU A 32 -4.66 2.81 -8.58
C GLU A 32 -5.13 1.45 -9.09
N ALA A 33 -4.20 0.48 -9.17
CA ALA A 33 -4.50 -0.90 -9.55
C ALA A 33 -5.61 -1.52 -8.68
N ALA A 34 -5.60 -1.26 -7.37
CA ALA A 34 -6.64 -1.69 -6.44
C ALA A 34 -7.97 -0.95 -6.68
N SER A 35 -7.93 0.37 -6.88
CA SER A 35 -9.13 1.21 -7.08
C SER A 35 -9.96 0.80 -8.29
N MET A 36 -9.34 0.19 -9.30
CA MET A 36 -10.04 -0.28 -10.50
C MET A 36 -11.01 -1.45 -10.22
N SER A 37 -10.81 -2.21 -9.14
CA SER A 37 -11.76 -3.26 -8.71
C SER A 37 -12.62 -2.82 -7.51
N LEU A 38 -12.05 -2.03 -6.60
CA LEU A 38 -12.71 -1.67 -5.33
C LEU A 38 -13.43 -0.32 -5.36
N GLY A 39 -13.33 0.40 -6.48
CA GLY A 39 -13.88 1.74 -6.65
C GLY A 39 -12.98 2.84 -6.07
N ARG A 40 -13.44 4.07 -6.24
CA ARG A 40 -12.72 5.30 -5.87
C ARG A 40 -13.58 6.13 -4.93
N ALA A 41 -13.48 5.84 -3.63
CA ALA A 41 -14.00 6.75 -2.63
C ALA A 41 -13.20 8.07 -2.66
N PRO A 42 -13.77 9.20 -2.19
CA PRO A 42 -13.09 10.51 -2.24
C PRO A 42 -11.68 10.51 -1.62
N GLU A 43 -11.47 9.72 -0.57
CA GLU A 43 -10.17 9.59 0.10
C GLU A 43 -9.14 8.86 -0.75
N ILE A 44 -9.59 7.91 -1.56
CA ILE A 44 -8.75 7.20 -2.52
C ILE A 44 -8.38 8.13 -3.68
N GLU A 45 -9.34 8.91 -4.19
CA GLU A 45 -9.07 9.91 -5.22
C GLU A 45 -8.05 10.93 -4.75
N ALA A 46 -8.23 11.49 -3.55
CA ALA A 46 -7.28 12.42 -2.96
C ALA A 46 -5.87 11.81 -2.78
N ALA A 47 -5.78 10.52 -2.44
CA ALA A 47 -4.50 9.82 -2.36
C ALA A 47 -3.85 9.62 -3.74
N LEU A 48 -4.63 9.31 -4.77
CA LEU A 48 -4.14 9.17 -6.14
C LEU A 48 -3.66 10.50 -6.72
N GLU A 49 -4.42 11.58 -6.53
CA GLU A 49 -4.05 12.94 -6.93
C GLU A 49 -2.74 13.35 -6.25
N MET A 50 -2.62 13.12 -4.94
CA MET A 50 -1.40 13.42 -4.19
C MET A 50 -0.19 12.61 -4.69
N ALA A 51 -0.38 11.34 -5.04
CA ALA A 51 0.71 10.52 -5.58
C ALA A 51 1.20 11.01 -6.94
N ALA A 52 0.32 11.63 -7.73
CA ALA A 52 0.62 12.16 -9.05
C ALA A 52 1.27 13.55 -9.02
N ASP A 53 0.98 14.37 -8.00
CA ASP A 53 1.44 15.76 -7.90
C ASP A 53 2.32 16.02 -6.66
N GLN A 54 3.61 16.23 -6.89
CA GLN A 54 4.58 16.52 -5.83
C GLN A 54 4.28 17.80 -5.05
N THR A 55 3.57 18.76 -5.65
CA THR A 55 3.19 20.00 -4.95
C THR A 55 2.17 19.76 -3.83
N GLN A 56 1.44 18.63 -3.88
CA GLN A 56 0.47 18.24 -2.86
C GLN A 56 1.11 17.50 -1.67
N TRP A 57 2.37 17.10 -1.76
CA TRP A 57 2.97 16.20 -0.76
C TRP A 57 3.05 16.79 0.65
N GLY A 58 3.15 18.11 0.77
CA GLY A 58 3.09 18.80 2.08
C GLY A 58 1.77 18.60 2.83
N ARG A 59 0.72 18.15 2.13
CA ARG A 59 -0.61 17.84 2.70
C ARG A 59 -0.79 16.38 3.08
N GLY A 60 0.26 15.55 2.97
CA GLY A 60 0.18 14.11 3.25
C GLY A 60 -0.34 13.79 4.65
N ARG A 61 -0.09 14.67 5.64
CA ARG A 61 -0.67 14.53 6.98
C ARG A 61 -2.20 14.70 6.99
N GLU A 62 -2.73 15.68 6.27
CA GLU A 62 -4.18 15.92 6.16
C GLU A 62 -4.88 14.71 5.53
N LEU A 63 -4.30 14.16 4.46
CA LEU A 63 -4.80 12.95 3.80
C LEU A 63 -4.76 11.75 4.74
N PHE A 64 -3.67 11.54 5.47
CA PHE A 64 -3.55 10.47 6.46
C PHE A 64 -4.69 10.54 7.49
N ASP A 65 -4.95 11.72 8.05
CA ASP A 65 -6.00 11.91 9.05
C ASP A 65 -7.40 11.72 8.45
N LEU A 66 -7.61 12.13 7.20
CA LEU A 66 -8.85 11.90 6.45
C LEU A 66 -9.11 10.40 6.27
N VAL A 67 -8.16 9.67 5.65
CA VAL A 67 -8.27 8.23 5.39
C VAL A 67 -8.53 7.46 6.67
N ARG A 68 -7.82 7.79 7.75
CA ARG A 68 -7.95 7.12 9.05
C ARG A 68 -9.33 7.33 9.68
N ARG A 69 -9.94 8.51 9.53
CA ARG A 69 -11.32 8.76 9.99
C ARG A 69 -12.32 7.96 9.17
N SER A 70 -12.14 7.92 7.85
CA SER A 70 -13.05 7.20 6.96
C SER A 70 -12.95 5.68 7.11
N SER A 71 -11.83 5.16 7.62
CA SER A 71 -11.67 3.73 7.92
C SER A 71 -12.25 3.29 9.27
N LEU A 72 -12.78 4.21 10.09
CA LEU A 72 -13.42 3.85 11.37
C LEU A 72 -14.71 3.06 11.11
N GLY A 73 -14.94 1.95 11.81
CA GLY A 73 -16.14 1.12 11.59
C GLY A 73 -16.01 0.14 10.42
N MET A 74 -14.80 -0.10 9.92
CA MET A 74 -14.53 -1.08 8.86
C MET A 74 -14.03 -2.43 9.41
N GLU A 75 -14.09 -2.67 10.72
CA GLU A 75 -13.47 -3.82 11.40
C GLU A 75 -13.91 -5.18 10.80
N ASP A 76 -15.15 -5.27 10.31
CA ASP A 76 -15.72 -6.47 9.68
C ASP A 76 -15.52 -6.54 8.14
N ARG A 77 -14.78 -5.59 7.57
CA ARG A 77 -14.54 -5.43 6.11
C ARG A 77 -13.03 -5.45 5.80
N PRO A 78 -12.38 -6.63 5.82
CA PRO A 78 -10.92 -6.74 5.75
C PRO A 78 -10.31 -6.20 4.44
N ALA A 79 -10.97 -6.42 3.30
CA ALA A 79 -10.51 -5.89 2.02
C ALA A 79 -10.53 -4.36 1.99
N GLU A 80 -11.60 -3.73 2.49
CA GLU A 80 -11.70 -2.27 2.58
C GLU A 80 -10.66 -1.70 3.55
N GLN A 81 -10.44 -2.33 4.70
CA GLN A 81 -9.38 -1.93 5.62
C GLN A 81 -7.99 -1.95 4.97
N LEU A 82 -7.66 -3.03 4.25
CA LEU A 82 -6.39 -3.15 3.54
C LEU A 82 -6.27 -2.08 2.44
N PHE A 83 -7.36 -1.79 1.73
CA PHE A 83 -7.40 -0.79 0.68
C PHE A 83 -7.21 0.65 1.21
N PHE A 84 -7.95 1.03 2.26
CA PHE A 84 -7.75 2.32 2.94
C PHE A 84 -6.35 2.41 3.57
N ARG A 85 -5.81 1.29 4.06
CA ARG A 85 -4.44 1.25 4.55
C ARG A 85 -3.41 1.52 3.45
N LEU A 86 -3.64 1.12 2.20
CA LEU A 86 -2.77 1.52 1.08
C LEU A 86 -2.79 3.03 0.88
N ALA A 87 -3.98 3.65 0.87
CA ALA A 87 -4.11 5.10 0.74
C ALA A 87 -3.42 5.85 1.90
N GLU A 88 -3.52 5.32 3.12
CA GLU A 88 -2.83 5.85 4.30
C GLU A 88 -1.30 5.86 4.07
N LEU A 89 -0.75 4.77 3.54
CA LEU A 89 0.69 4.66 3.27
C LEU A 89 1.14 5.63 2.18
N VAL A 90 0.33 5.86 1.15
CA VAL A 90 0.61 6.90 0.13
C VAL A 90 0.75 8.27 0.78
N GLY A 91 -0.20 8.66 1.64
CA GLY A 91 -0.14 9.95 2.36
C GLY A 91 1.09 10.07 3.27
N LYS A 92 1.47 9.00 3.96
CA LYS A 92 2.70 8.97 4.77
C LYS A 92 3.96 9.14 3.94
N LEU A 93 4.07 8.44 2.82
CA LEU A 93 5.22 8.55 1.93
C LEU A 93 5.33 9.96 1.33
N ALA A 94 4.22 10.53 0.89
CA ALA A 94 4.17 11.91 0.38
C ALA A 94 4.64 12.90 1.47
N HIS A 95 4.06 12.85 2.67
CA HIS A 95 4.46 13.69 3.79
C HIS A 95 5.95 13.57 4.11
N ASN A 96 6.47 12.34 4.18
CA ASN A 96 7.87 12.09 4.46
C ASN A 96 8.79 12.66 3.36
N ALA A 97 8.38 12.57 2.10
CA ALA A 97 9.13 13.11 0.97
C ALA A 97 9.06 14.65 0.86
N ALA A 98 8.04 15.30 1.43
CA ALA A 98 7.87 16.76 1.38
C ALA A 98 8.89 17.53 2.24
N GLY A 99 9.52 16.88 3.22
CA GLY A 99 10.70 17.43 3.91
C GLY A 99 10.52 18.13 5.27
N PRO A 100 9.36 18.66 5.72
CA PRO A 100 9.29 19.17 7.09
C PRO A 100 9.04 18.03 8.10
N PHE A 101 9.82 18.04 9.18
CA PHE A 101 9.58 17.20 10.35
C PHE A 101 8.26 17.58 11.07
N PRO A 102 7.64 16.67 11.84
CA PRO A 102 8.07 15.28 12.07
C PRO A 102 7.63 14.33 10.96
N HIS A 103 8.53 13.43 10.58
CA HIS A 103 8.23 12.33 9.66
C HIS A 103 7.39 11.24 10.34
N PHE A 104 6.55 10.57 9.55
CA PHE A 104 6.04 9.25 9.89
C PHE A 104 7.15 8.21 9.86
N ASP A 105 6.86 7.00 10.34
CA ASP A 105 7.79 5.88 10.31
C ASP A 105 8.38 5.66 8.90
N HIS A 106 9.70 5.67 8.82
CA HIS A 106 10.46 5.44 7.60
C HIS A 106 10.15 4.10 6.93
N HIS A 107 9.72 3.11 7.69
CA HIS A 107 9.35 1.79 7.17
C HIS A 107 7.94 1.72 6.58
N ALA A 108 7.18 2.82 6.55
CA ALA A 108 5.83 2.85 6.01
C ALA A 108 5.75 2.22 4.59
N GLY A 109 6.75 2.52 3.75
CA GLY A 109 6.83 1.99 2.39
C GLY A 109 6.98 0.47 2.29
N TRP A 110 7.58 -0.17 3.29
CA TRP A 110 7.79 -1.63 3.30
C TRP A 110 6.48 -2.41 3.39
N GLN A 111 5.41 -1.77 3.87
CA GLN A 111 4.12 -2.43 4.04
C GLN A 111 3.27 -2.44 2.76
N ILE A 112 3.60 -1.65 1.73
CA ILE A 112 2.77 -1.51 0.51
C ILE A 112 2.60 -2.86 -0.19
N GLY A 113 3.71 -3.54 -0.52
CA GLY A 113 3.68 -4.85 -1.14
C GLY A 113 2.90 -5.89 -0.32
N PRO A 114 3.25 -6.11 0.96
CA PRO A 114 2.54 -7.04 1.84
C PRO A 114 1.05 -6.75 2.01
N ILE A 115 0.62 -5.49 1.98
CA ILE A 115 -0.80 -5.13 2.05
C ILE A 115 -1.49 -5.42 0.72
N ALA A 116 -0.90 -5.03 -0.41
CA ALA A 116 -1.43 -5.32 -1.74
C ALA A 116 -1.55 -6.83 -1.99
N TYR A 117 -0.55 -7.62 -1.58
CA TYR A 117 -0.60 -9.09 -1.66
C TYR A 117 -1.76 -9.68 -0.84
N ARG A 118 -1.92 -9.21 0.41
CA ARG A 118 -3.07 -9.64 1.24
C ARG A 118 -4.39 -9.21 0.63
N LEU A 119 -4.48 -8.00 0.09
CA LEU A 119 -5.69 -7.49 -0.55
C LEU A 119 -6.11 -8.38 -1.73
N ALA A 120 -5.16 -8.80 -2.57
CA ALA A 120 -5.43 -9.73 -3.67
C ALA A 120 -6.01 -11.07 -3.15
N ALA A 121 -5.45 -11.60 -2.07
CA ALA A 121 -5.91 -12.84 -1.45
C ALA A 121 -7.32 -12.72 -0.81
N GLU A 122 -7.65 -11.57 -0.22
CA GLU A 122 -8.97 -11.32 0.37
C GLU A 122 -10.07 -11.16 -0.68
N VAL A 123 -9.79 -10.41 -1.76
CA VAL A 123 -10.81 -10.09 -2.78
C VAL A 123 -11.04 -11.25 -3.75
N GLN A 124 -10.03 -12.09 -3.99
CA GLN A 124 -10.10 -13.24 -4.90
C GLN A 124 -10.57 -12.88 -6.34
N ASP A 125 -10.27 -11.66 -6.78
CA ASP A 125 -10.50 -11.18 -8.14
C ASP A 125 -9.23 -11.36 -8.99
N PRO A 126 -9.23 -12.23 -10.01
CA PRO A 126 -8.07 -12.43 -10.88
C PRO A 126 -7.60 -11.14 -11.57
N ALA A 127 -8.53 -10.26 -11.96
CA ALA A 127 -8.18 -9.02 -12.64
C ALA A 127 -7.47 -8.04 -11.68
N LEU A 128 -7.89 -8.00 -10.42
CA LEU A 128 -7.17 -7.26 -9.38
C LEU A 128 -5.77 -7.85 -9.15
N GLN A 129 -5.67 -9.18 -9.07
CA GLN A 129 -4.40 -9.86 -8.88
C GLN A 129 -3.41 -9.50 -10.00
N ASP A 130 -3.82 -9.57 -11.26
CA ASP A 130 -2.95 -9.23 -12.39
C ASP A 130 -2.49 -7.76 -12.37
N ARG A 131 -3.41 -6.83 -12.06
CA ARG A 131 -3.09 -5.40 -11.96
C ARG A 131 -2.10 -5.11 -10.82
N LEU A 132 -2.32 -5.72 -9.65
CA LEU A 132 -1.41 -5.57 -8.51
C LEU A 132 -0.05 -6.21 -8.80
N ALA A 133 -0.01 -7.39 -9.42
CA ALA A 133 1.23 -8.03 -9.82
C ALA A 133 2.04 -7.14 -10.77
N SER A 134 1.36 -6.52 -11.74
CA SER A 134 1.98 -5.58 -12.69
C SER A 134 2.53 -4.34 -11.98
N ALA A 135 1.76 -3.74 -11.06
CA ALA A 135 2.19 -2.55 -10.32
C ALA A 135 3.35 -2.83 -9.32
N LEU A 136 3.36 -4.02 -8.71
CA LEU A 136 4.42 -4.45 -7.79
C LEU A 136 5.68 -4.94 -8.54
N GLY A 137 5.50 -5.47 -9.75
CA GLY A 137 6.53 -6.06 -10.60
C GLY A 137 6.84 -7.53 -10.30
N SER A 138 6.48 -8.04 -9.12
CA SER A 138 6.57 -9.46 -8.78
C SER A 138 5.71 -9.80 -7.56
N TRP A 139 5.36 -11.08 -7.41
CA TRP A 139 4.80 -11.63 -6.18
C TRP A 139 5.89 -12.15 -5.24
N PRO A 140 5.60 -12.30 -3.92
CA PRO A 140 6.55 -12.93 -3.02
C PRO A 140 6.73 -14.40 -3.40
N THR A 141 7.98 -14.85 -3.51
CA THR A 141 8.29 -16.28 -3.57
C THR A 141 8.20 -16.83 -2.16
N ILE A 142 7.09 -17.47 -1.82
CA ILE A 142 6.97 -18.21 -0.56
C ILE A 142 7.40 -19.64 -0.89
N GLU A 143 8.59 -20.05 -0.44
CA GLU A 143 8.96 -21.45 -0.57
C GLU A 143 7.96 -22.29 0.22
N PRO A 144 7.29 -23.27 -0.42
CA PRO A 144 6.47 -24.20 0.33
C PRO A 144 7.40 -24.94 1.27
N GLY A 145 7.23 -24.73 2.58
CA GLY A 145 8.09 -25.29 3.60
C GLY A 145 8.33 -26.77 3.33
N THR A 146 9.59 -27.14 3.20
CA THR A 146 10.04 -28.52 3.03
C THR A 146 9.45 -29.32 4.18
N ALA A 147 8.41 -30.10 3.90
CA ALA A 147 7.94 -31.11 4.83
C ALA A 147 9.09 -32.13 4.99
N PRO A 148 9.46 -32.52 6.22
CA PRO A 148 10.36 -33.65 6.42
C PRO A 148 9.75 -34.95 5.91
#